data_AF-A0AAN7M8F5-F1
#
_entry.id   AF-A0AAN7M8F5-F1
#
_cell.length_a   1.000
_cell.length_b   1.000
_cell.length_c   1.000
_cell.angle_alpha   90.00
_cell.angle_beta   90.00
_cell.angle_gamma   90.00
#
_symmetry.space_group_name_H-M   'P 1'
#
loop_
_entity.id
_entity.type
_entity.pdbx_description
1 polymer ?
#
loop_
_entity_poly.entity_id
_entity_poly.type
_entity_poly.pdbx_seq_one_letter_code
_entity_poly.pdbx_strand_id
1 'polypeptide(L)'
;MNNGEKRRLNGEAEEEDEEDELDGEGLEAWERTYADERSWECLQEDESGLLRPIDNNVLYHSQYRRRLRSLSSSTTASRIQKGLIRYLYIVIDLSKAASEMDFKPSRMAVVAKQVEAFIREFFDQNPLSQISLITIKDGVAHSLTDLGGSPESHIKALMGKLECSGDSSLQNALDLVHGYLTQIPSYGHREVLILYSALSTCDPGDIMNTIQKCKDAKIRCSVIGLSAEIFICKHICQETGGWYSIALDGSHLKELILEHAPPPPAIAEFAIANLIKMGFPQRAAENVISICVCHKEVKGGGYTCPRCKARVCELPTECHICGLTLVSSPHLARSYHHLFPITPFDDVAPTQYKLPKSCFGCRQSLLNTGPGSRSSLCVVCPKCRQFFCYDCDIYIHESLHNCPGCESMRHSKSNSVSGE
;
A
#
# COMPACT_ATOMS: atom_id res chain seq x y z
N MET A 1 81.09 10.03 36.47
CA MET A 1 81.78 11.12 35.72
C MET A 1 81.08 11.23 34.39
N ASN A 2 80.05 12.07 34.37
CA ASN A 2 80.09 13.44 33.81
C ASN A 2 79.74 13.37 32.32
N ASN A 3 78.53 13.81 31.97
CA ASN A 3 78.25 15.19 31.48
C ASN A 3 78.96 15.40 30.14
N GLY A 4 78.27 15.62 29.02
CA GLY A 4 77.09 16.47 28.87
C GLY A 4 77.50 17.72 28.08
N GLU A 5 76.51 18.29 27.37
CA GLU A 5 76.52 19.63 26.73
C GLU A 5 77.38 19.75 25.46
N LYS A 6 77.09 20.53 24.40
CA LYS A 6 76.27 21.73 24.07
C LYS A 6 76.18 21.70 22.52
N ARG A 7 75.25 22.32 21.79
CA ARG A 7 74.94 23.76 21.75
C ARG A 7 73.83 24.01 20.72
N ARG A 8 72.99 25.00 21.02
CA ARG A 8 71.87 25.58 20.24
C ARG A 8 72.37 26.37 19.01
N LEU A 9 71.47 26.65 18.05
CA LEU A 9 71.22 28.01 17.52
C LEU A 9 69.81 28.09 16.89
N ASN A 10 69.09 29.13 17.32
CA ASN A 10 67.68 29.48 17.04
C ASN A 10 67.43 29.94 15.59
N GLY A 11 66.18 29.73 15.16
CA GLY A 11 65.45 30.65 14.28
C GLY A 11 64.03 30.80 14.84
N GLU A 12 63.76 31.97 15.44
CA GLU A 12 62.46 32.52 15.87
C GLU A 12 61.60 32.81 14.60
N ALA A 13 60.27 32.94 14.56
CA ALA A 13 59.15 33.22 15.46
C ALA A 13 57.86 32.69 14.73
N GLU A 14 56.64 32.53 15.26
CA GLU A 14 55.83 33.29 16.23
C GLU A 14 54.79 32.31 16.85
N GLU A 15 54.65 32.33 18.18
CA GLU A 15 53.52 31.77 18.95
C GLU A 15 52.71 32.97 19.46
N GLU A 16 51.39 32.95 19.23
CA GLU A 16 50.27 33.69 19.88
C GLU A 16 49.01 33.08 19.21
N ASP A 17 47.99 32.52 19.84
CA ASP A 17 47.60 32.29 21.23
C ASP A 17 46.60 31.12 21.26
N GLU A 18 46.59 30.35 22.35
CA GLU A 18 45.55 29.39 22.74
C GLU A 18 44.30 30.13 23.27
N GLU A 19 43.11 29.84 22.73
CA GLU A 19 41.74 30.08 23.25
C GLU A 19 40.80 29.60 22.10
N ASP A 20 39.98 28.54 22.15
CA ASP A 20 39.07 28.03 23.18
C ASP A 20 38.84 26.51 22.99
N GLU A 21 39.46 25.66 23.82
CA GLU A 21 39.01 24.27 24.07
C GLU A 21 38.33 24.22 25.45
N LEU A 22 37.22 24.95 25.61
CA LEU A 22 36.40 24.90 26.83
C LEU A 22 34.93 25.07 26.46
N ASP A 23 34.26 23.95 26.16
CA ASP A 23 32.88 23.70 26.60
C ASP A 23 32.46 22.25 26.28
N GLY A 24 32.92 21.33 27.12
CA GLY A 24 32.52 19.92 27.07
C GLY A 24 32.79 19.13 28.36
N GLU A 25 33.43 19.76 29.35
CA GLU A 25 33.66 19.19 30.69
C GLU A 25 32.50 19.57 31.62
N GLY A 26 31.39 18.85 31.50
CA GLY A 26 30.25 19.02 32.41
C GLY A 26 29.00 18.25 32.02
N LEU A 27 28.90 17.82 30.76
CA LEU A 27 27.72 17.12 30.26
C LEU A 27 27.82 15.61 30.52
N GLU A 28 26.83 15.06 31.21
CA GLU A 28 26.70 13.62 31.48
C GLU A 28 26.57 12.86 30.14
N ALA A 29 26.96 11.58 30.09
CA ALA A 29 27.02 10.81 28.84
C ALA A 29 25.67 10.76 28.07
N TRP A 30 24.54 10.90 28.77
CA TRP A 30 23.22 10.99 28.14
C TRP A 30 22.96 12.36 27.50
N GLU A 31 23.51 13.45 28.05
CA GLU A 31 23.40 14.80 27.47
C GLU A 31 24.21 14.91 26.16
N ARG A 32 25.37 14.25 26.07
CA ARG A 32 26.12 14.17 24.80
C ARG A 32 25.40 13.37 23.72
N THR A 33 24.64 12.33 24.11
CA THR A 33 23.91 11.49 23.15
C THR A 33 22.74 12.25 22.52
N TYR A 34 22.10 13.14 23.28
CA TYR A 34 21.03 14.03 22.78
C TYR A 34 21.55 15.35 22.17
N ALA A 35 22.84 15.65 22.30
CA ALA A 35 23.44 16.88 21.76
C ALA A 35 23.52 16.90 20.23
N ASP A 36 23.59 15.73 19.58
CA ASP A 36 23.51 15.57 18.12
C ASP A 36 22.06 15.33 17.64
N GLU A 37 21.17 14.87 18.52
CA GLU A 37 19.74 14.67 18.24
C GLU A 37 18.88 15.85 18.72
N ARG A 38 19.29 17.07 18.37
CA ARG A 38 18.56 18.31 18.69
C ARG A 38 17.27 18.42 17.89
N SER A 39 16.30 17.57 18.21
CA SER A 39 14.96 17.57 17.61
C SER A 39 14.24 18.92 17.69
N TRP A 40 14.67 19.80 18.61
CA TRP A 40 14.23 21.19 18.75
C TRP A 40 14.82 22.16 17.72
N GLU A 41 15.94 21.85 17.05
CA GLU A 41 16.49 22.67 15.95
C GLU A 41 15.63 22.59 14.67
N CYS A 42 14.75 21.60 14.59
CA CYS A 42 13.76 21.43 13.52
C CYS A 42 12.45 22.19 13.79
N LEU A 43 12.40 23.09 14.79
CA LEU A 43 11.25 23.94 15.08
C LEU A 43 11.51 25.34 14.53
N GLN A 44 10.56 25.88 13.78
CA GLN A 44 10.69 27.20 13.16
C GLN A 44 9.85 28.20 13.96
N GLU A 45 10.47 29.25 14.51
CA GLU A 45 9.75 30.32 15.21
C GLU A 45 9.00 31.22 14.21
N ASP A 46 7.75 31.55 14.51
CA ASP A 46 6.99 32.55 13.76
C ASP A 46 7.32 33.99 14.20
N GLU A 47 6.82 35.00 13.47
CA GLU A 47 7.06 36.43 13.76
C GLU A 47 6.61 36.87 15.16
N SER A 48 5.82 36.05 15.87
CA SER A 48 5.40 36.26 17.25
C SER A 48 6.21 35.48 18.29
N GLY A 49 7.24 34.73 17.87
CA GLY A 49 8.08 33.91 18.74
C GLY A 49 7.44 32.59 19.19
N LEU A 50 6.38 32.12 18.51
CA LEU A 50 5.82 30.78 18.75
C LEU A 50 6.49 29.75 17.83
N LEU A 51 6.93 28.63 18.43
CA LEU A 51 7.49 27.50 17.72
C LEU A 51 6.42 26.80 16.88
N ARG A 52 6.66 26.68 15.58
CA ARG A 52 5.86 25.87 14.65
C ARG A 52 6.63 24.65 14.17
N PRO A 53 5.98 23.48 14.05
CA PRO A 53 6.57 22.35 13.33
C PRO A 53 6.81 22.74 11.87
N ILE A 54 7.91 22.28 11.28
CA ILE A 54 8.21 22.45 9.84
C ILE A 54 6.99 22.01 9.03
N ASP A 55 6.62 22.79 8.02
CA ASP A 55 5.53 22.46 7.09
C ASP A 55 5.91 21.20 6.28
N ASN A 56 5.60 20.04 6.86
CA ASN A 56 5.86 18.73 6.30
C ASN A 56 5.03 18.47 5.02
N ASN A 57 4.08 19.34 4.65
CA ASN A 57 3.34 19.17 3.39
C ASN A 57 4.28 19.14 2.19
N VAL A 58 5.29 20.02 2.13
CA VAL A 58 6.22 20.03 0.99
C VAL A 58 7.02 18.73 0.90
N LEU A 59 7.50 18.22 2.05
CA LEU A 59 8.19 16.94 2.16
C LEU A 59 7.28 15.78 1.77
N TYR A 60 6.08 15.72 2.33
CA TYR A 60 5.05 14.73 2.02
C TYR A 60 4.70 14.72 0.53
N HIS A 61 4.43 15.88 -0.07
CA HIS A 61 4.17 16.01 -1.50
C HIS A 61 5.37 15.57 -2.35
N SER A 62 6.60 15.89 -1.94
CA SER A 62 7.81 15.48 -2.67
C SER A 62 8.02 13.96 -2.64
N GLN A 63 7.77 13.33 -1.49
CA GLN A 63 7.83 11.89 -1.30
C GLN A 63 6.73 11.18 -2.09
N TYR A 64 5.49 11.68 -1.99
CA TYR A 64 4.35 11.20 -2.76
C TYR A 64 4.63 11.20 -4.26
N ARG A 65 5.13 12.32 -4.80
CA ARG A 65 5.40 12.41 -6.25
C ARG A 65 6.60 11.57 -6.68
N ARG A 66 7.59 11.36 -5.81
CA ARG A 66 8.65 10.36 -6.05
C ARG A 66 8.06 8.95 -6.16
N ARG A 67 7.14 8.58 -5.26
CA ARG A 67 6.42 7.30 -5.30
C ARG A 67 5.60 7.16 -6.59
N LEU A 68 4.79 8.17 -6.94
CA LEU A 68 3.99 8.20 -8.17
C LEU A 68 4.86 8.05 -9.43
N ARG A 69 6.03 8.71 -9.47
CA ARG A 69 6.99 8.59 -10.57
C ARG A 69 7.68 7.24 -10.65
N SER A 70 7.96 6.61 -9.50
CA SER A 70 8.52 5.25 -9.44
C SER A 70 7.48 4.20 -9.88
N LEU A 71 6.23 4.35 -9.47
CA LEU A 71 5.11 3.50 -9.90
C LEU A 71 4.79 3.71 -11.39
N SER A 72 4.91 4.93 -11.90
CA SER A 72 4.68 5.22 -13.32
C SER A 72 5.85 4.84 -14.21
N SER A 73 7.11 4.94 -13.78
CA SER A 73 8.25 4.47 -14.59
C SER A 73 8.20 2.96 -14.81
N SER A 74 7.63 2.20 -13.87
CA SER A 74 7.34 0.77 -14.03
C SER A 74 6.06 0.46 -14.83
N THR A 75 5.08 1.37 -14.92
CA THR A 75 3.76 1.10 -15.55
C THR A 75 3.49 1.84 -16.87
N THR A 76 4.18 2.94 -17.17
CA THR A 76 3.98 3.75 -18.40
C THR A 76 4.91 3.36 -19.54
N ALA A 77 6.00 2.63 -19.27
CA ALA A 77 6.97 2.22 -20.27
C ALA A 77 6.51 1.00 -21.11
N SER A 78 5.54 0.22 -20.64
CA SER A 78 5.06 -0.94 -21.38
C SER A 78 3.57 -1.20 -21.13
N ARG A 79 2.88 -1.68 -22.18
CA ARG A 79 1.52 -2.22 -22.11
C ARG A 79 1.56 -3.53 -21.32
N ILE A 80 1.66 -3.43 -20.01
CA ILE A 80 1.80 -4.58 -19.10
C ILE A 80 0.42 -5.17 -18.85
N GLN A 81 0.30 -6.48 -19.01
CA GLN A 81 -0.89 -7.21 -18.58
C GLN A 81 -0.96 -7.19 -17.06
N LYS A 82 -2.12 -6.77 -16.52
CA LYS A 82 -2.37 -6.75 -15.08
C LYS A 82 -3.31 -7.90 -14.68
N GLY A 83 -3.04 -8.47 -13.52
CA GLY A 83 -3.89 -9.50 -12.92
C GLY A 83 -5.13 -8.91 -12.26
N LEU A 84 -6.23 -8.77 -13.00
CA LEU A 84 -7.45 -8.16 -12.47
C LEU A 84 -8.21 -9.06 -11.47
N ILE A 85 -8.13 -10.39 -11.63
CA ILE A 85 -8.77 -11.35 -10.73
C ILE A 85 -7.67 -11.91 -9.83
N ARG A 86 -7.69 -11.47 -8.57
CA ARG A 86 -6.70 -11.87 -7.56
C ARG A 86 -7.37 -12.71 -6.50
N TYR A 87 -6.66 -13.73 -6.07
CA TYR A 87 -7.02 -14.61 -4.98
C TYR A 87 -5.95 -14.45 -3.91
N LEU A 88 -6.24 -13.57 -2.95
CA LEU A 88 -5.30 -13.13 -1.93
C LEU A 88 -5.57 -13.85 -0.61
N TYR A 89 -4.59 -14.60 -0.12
CA TYR A 89 -4.59 -15.13 1.24
C TYR A 89 -3.79 -14.20 2.14
N ILE A 90 -4.42 -13.64 3.16
CA ILE A 90 -3.74 -12.84 4.19
C ILE A 90 -3.47 -13.76 5.38
N VAL A 91 -2.18 -14.01 5.65
CA VAL A 91 -1.72 -14.81 6.77
C VAL A 91 -1.31 -13.87 7.89
N ILE A 92 -1.94 -14.00 9.05
CA ILE A 92 -1.74 -13.12 10.21
C ILE A 92 -1.09 -13.94 11.33
N ASP A 93 0.07 -13.48 11.78
CA ASP A 93 0.76 -14.06 12.92
C ASP A 93 0.08 -13.63 14.24
N LEU A 94 -0.54 -14.60 14.93
CA LEU A 94 -1.12 -14.48 16.27
C LEU A 94 -0.26 -15.19 17.33
N SER A 95 1.03 -15.38 17.09
CA SER A 95 1.97 -15.90 18.09
C SER A 95 2.13 -14.95 19.27
N LYS A 96 2.83 -15.39 20.32
CA LYS A 96 3.17 -14.57 21.48
C LYS A 96 3.84 -13.23 21.11
N ALA A 97 4.61 -13.20 20.03
CA ALA A 97 5.29 -11.98 19.56
C ALA A 97 4.30 -10.89 19.11
N ALA A 98 3.09 -11.26 18.68
CA ALA A 98 2.05 -10.32 18.29
C ALA A 98 1.38 -9.61 19.49
N SER A 99 1.62 -10.11 20.71
CA SER A 99 1.11 -9.48 21.94
C SER A 99 2.03 -8.35 22.48
N GLU A 100 3.21 -8.17 21.91
CA GLU A 100 4.15 -7.12 22.31
C GLU A 100 3.58 -5.71 22.08
N MET A 101 4.08 -4.74 22.84
CA MET A 101 3.53 -3.37 22.95
C MET A 101 4.48 -2.27 22.43
N ASP A 102 5.38 -2.62 21.50
CA ASP A 102 6.17 -1.67 20.71
C ASP A 102 5.26 -0.84 19.80
N PHE A 103 4.24 -1.45 19.21
CA PHE A 103 3.09 -0.77 18.65
C PHE A 103 2.00 -0.61 19.73
N LYS A 104 1.35 0.57 19.79
CA LYS A 104 0.31 0.85 20.79
C LYS A 104 -1.11 0.58 20.25
N PRO A 105 -1.98 -0.14 20.99
CA PRO A 105 -1.76 -0.74 22.31
C PRO A 105 -0.98 -2.07 22.27
N SER A 106 -1.07 -2.84 21.19
CA SER A 106 -0.23 -4.01 20.91
C SER A 106 -0.01 -4.16 19.40
N ARG A 107 1.00 -4.94 18.98
CA ARG A 107 1.23 -5.27 17.56
C ARG A 107 -0.05 -5.79 16.92
N MET A 108 -0.70 -6.77 17.54
CA MET A 108 -1.90 -7.38 16.98
C MET A 108 -3.05 -6.38 16.82
N ALA A 109 -3.27 -5.49 17.80
CA ALA A 109 -4.32 -4.49 17.71
C ALA A 109 -4.08 -3.52 16.54
N VAL A 110 -2.83 -3.12 16.31
CA VAL A 110 -2.49 -2.27 15.18
C VAL A 110 -2.63 -3.03 13.86
N VAL A 111 -2.10 -4.25 13.78
CA VAL A 111 -2.22 -5.13 12.60
C VAL A 111 -3.69 -5.34 12.23
N ALA A 112 -4.57 -5.71 13.17
CA ALA A 112 -6.00 -5.88 12.91
C ALA A 112 -6.64 -4.64 12.30
N LYS A 113 -6.35 -3.46 12.87
CA LYS A 113 -6.90 -2.19 12.38
C LYS A 113 -6.39 -1.84 10.99
N GLN A 114 -5.11 -2.10 10.70
CA GLN A 114 -4.57 -1.85 9.35
C GLN A 114 -5.10 -2.86 8.34
N VAL A 115 -5.26 -4.13 8.71
CA VAL A 115 -5.88 -5.15 7.86
C VAL A 115 -7.35 -4.84 7.59
N GLU A 116 -8.09 -4.35 8.58
CA GLU A 116 -9.47 -3.90 8.39
C GLU A 116 -9.54 -2.78 7.33
N ALA A 117 -8.68 -1.76 7.46
CA ALA A 117 -8.61 -0.67 6.48
C ALA A 117 -8.22 -1.19 5.09
N PHE A 118 -7.25 -2.10 5.04
CA PHE A 118 -6.80 -2.72 3.80
C PHE A 118 -7.87 -3.55 3.12
N ILE A 119 -8.65 -4.36 3.85
CA ILE A 119 -9.72 -5.17 3.26
C ILE A 119 -10.73 -4.26 2.54
N ARG A 120 -11.12 -3.14 3.17
CA ARG A 120 -12.05 -2.18 2.53
C ARG A 120 -11.44 -1.54 1.29
N GLU A 121 -10.21 -1.05 1.37
CA GLU A 121 -9.52 -0.44 0.23
C GLU A 121 -9.30 -1.46 -0.90
N PHE A 122 -8.87 -2.67 -0.56
CA PHE A 122 -8.62 -3.74 -1.52
C PHE A 122 -9.86 -4.08 -2.34
N PHE A 123 -11.04 -4.20 -1.71
CA PHE A 123 -12.29 -4.48 -2.42
C PHE A 123 -12.85 -3.28 -3.18
N ASP A 124 -12.54 -2.05 -2.78
CA ASP A 124 -12.90 -0.87 -3.56
C ASP A 124 -12.12 -0.82 -4.88
N GLN A 125 -10.80 -1.04 -4.78
CA GLN A 125 -9.85 -1.04 -5.89
C GLN A 125 -9.96 -2.30 -6.78
N ASN A 126 -10.25 -3.46 -6.18
CA ASN A 126 -10.27 -4.77 -6.82
C ASN A 126 -11.56 -5.53 -6.51
N PRO A 127 -12.72 -5.08 -7.00
CA PRO A 127 -13.99 -5.72 -6.69
C PRO A 127 -14.07 -7.17 -7.19
N LEU A 128 -13.36 -7.55 -8.25
CA LEU A 128 -13.40 -8.93 -8.77
C LEU A 128 -12.55 -9.92 -7.97
N SER A 129 -11.69 -9.41 -7.09
CA SER A 129 -10.77 -10.22 -6.32
C SER A 129 -11.47 -10.84 -5.11
N GLN A 130 -10.85 -11.87 -4.55
CA GLN A 130 -11.33 -12.54 -3.35
C GLN A 130 -10.22 -12.58 -2.31
N ILE A 131 -10.60 -12.46 -1.05
CA ILE A 131 -9.69 -12.53 0.10
C ILE A 131 -10.06 -13.73 0.96
N SER A 132 -9.05 -14.34 1.57
CA SER A 132 -9.19 -15.31 2.65
C SER A 132 -8.24 -14.95 3.79
N LEU A 133 -8.68 -15.10 5.03
CA LEU A 133 -7.86 -14.84 6.22
C LEU A 133 -7.40 -16.17 6.83
N ILE A 134 -6.10 -16.26 7.13
CA ILE A 134 -5.49 -17.37 7.85
C ILE A 134 -4.75 -16.80 9.05
N THR A 135 -4.83 -17.48 10.18
CA THR A 135 -4.12 -17.12 11.40
C THR A 135 -3.12 -18.20 11.77
N ILE A 136 -1.93 -17.80 12.20
CA ILE A 136 -0.92 -18.70 12.75
C ILE A 136 -0.91 -18.53 14.26
N LYS A 137 -1.16 -19.61 15.01
CA LYS A 137 -1.21 -19.59 16.47
C LYS A 137 -0.82 -20.97 17.01
N ASP A 138 -0.09 -21.00 18.13
CA ASP A 138 0.31 -22.24 18.81
C ASP A 138 0.98 -23.29 17.89
N GLY A 139 1.79 -22.83 16.93
CA GLY A 139 2.50 -23.67 15.96
C GLY A 139 1.60 -24.22 14.84
N VAL A 140 0.34 -23.81 14.76
CA VAL A 140 -0.64 -24.31 13.79
C VAL A 140 -1.21 -23.17 12.94
N ALA A 141 -1.56 -23.46 11.69
CA ALA A 141 -2.28 -22.54 10.82
C ALA A 141 -3.77 -22.89 10.78
N HIS A 142 -4.62 -21.88 10.98
CA HIS A 142 -6.08 -22.02 10.96
C HIS A 142 -6.69 -21.09 9.90
N SER A 143 -7.60 -21.64 9.09
CA SER A 143 -8.44 -20.82 8.21
C SER A 143 -9.47 -20.08 9.05
N LEU A 144 -9.45 -18.75 9.01
CA LEU A 144 -10.36 -17.90 9.76
C LEU A 144 -11.64 -17.64 8.97
N THR A 145 -11.50 -17.42 7.66
CA THR A 145 -12.61 -17.24 6.73
C THR A 145 -12.31 -17.95 5.43
N ASP A 146 -13.33 -18.53 4.81
CA ASP A 146 -13.20 -19.03 3.44
C ASP A 146 -12.97 -17.90 2.44
N LEU A 147 -12.48 -18.25 1.26
CA LEU A 147 -12.24 -17.35 0.15
C LEU A 147 -13.56 -16.69 -0.28
N GLY A 148 -13.63 -15.36 -0.14
CA GLY A 148 -14.87 -14.61 -0.31
C GLY A 148 -14.66 -13.19 -0.82
N GLY A 149 -15.77 -12.55 -1.17
CA GLY A 149 -15.83 -11.18 -1.67
C GLY A 149 -16.51 -10.18 -0.72
N SER A 150 -16.80 -10.58 0.52
CA SER A 150 -17.58 -9.78 1.48
C SER A 150 -16.66 -9.15 2.54
N PRO A 151 -16.36 -7.83 2.47
CA PRO A 151 -15.45 -7.15 3.40
C PRO A 151 -15.86 -7.35 4.87
N GLU A 152 -17.13 -7.13 5.17
CA GLU A 152 -17.65 -7.14 6.54
C GLU A 152 -17.59 -8.53 7.18
N SER A 153 -17.74 -9.60 6.39
CA SER A 153 -17.56 -10.97 6.88
C SER A 153 -16.12 -11.22 7.34
N HIS A 154 -15.14 -10.78 6.56
CA HIS A 154 -13.72 -10.92 6.90
C HIS A 154 -13.33 -10.07 8.10
N ILE A 155 -13.79 -8.81 8.13
CA ILE A 155 -13.50 -7.87 9.23
C ILE A 155 -14.09 -8.37 10.54
N LYS A 156 -15.36 -8.82 10.53
CA LYS A 156 -16.00 -9.36 11.73
C LYS A 156 -15.28 -10.60 12.26
N ALA A 157 -14.85 -11.49 11.37
CA ALA A 157 -14.10 -12.69 11.77
C ALA A 157 -12.74 -12.34 12.38
N LEU A 158 -12.02 -11.38 11.80
CA LEU A 158 -10.74 -10.90 12.30
C LEU A 158 -10.87 -10.26 13.68
N MET A 159 -11.78 -9.29 13.81
CA MET A 159 -11.99 -8.57 15.07
C MET A 159 -12.52 -9.48 16.19
N GLY A 160 -13.14 -10.60 15.84
CA GLY A 160 -13.57 -11.63 16.78
C GLY A 160 -12.47 -12.55 17.31
N LYS A 161 -11.27 -12.58 16.70
CA LYS A 161 -10.15 -13.47 17.10
C LYS A 161 -8.81 -12.72 17.18
N LEU A 162 -8.63 -11.95 18.24
CA LEU A 162 -7.39 -11.18 18.49
C LEU A 162 -6.48 -11.79 19.57
N GLU A 163 -6.84 -12.96 20.11
CA GLU A 163 -6.07 -13.63 21.16
C GLU A 163 -4.77 -14.22 20.61
N CYS A 164 -3.64 -13.74 21.14
CA CYS A 164 -2.31 -14.15 20.72
C CYS A 164 -1.71 -15.18 21.70
N SER A 165 -1.17 -16.29 21.21
CA SER A 165 -0.44 -17.26 22.04
C SER A 165 0.46 -18.18 21.22
N GLY A 166 1.39 -18.82 21.92
CA GLY A 166 2.27 -19.85 21.38
C GLY A 166 3.26 -19.33 20.33
N ASP A 167 3.74 -20.23 19.49
CA ASP A 167 4.75 -19.94 18.47
C ASP A 167 4.11 -19.86 17.07
N SER A 168 4.83 -19.27 16.12
CA SER A 168 4.42 -19.20 14.71
C SER A 168 4.91 -20.43 13.93
N SER A 169 4.19 -20.83 12.89
CA SER A 169 4.62 -21.82 11.89
C SER A 169 4.27 -21.35 10.48
N LEU A 170 5.28 -20.91 9.73
CA LEU A 170 5.15 -20.50 8.34
C LEU A 170 4.88 -21.68 7.40
N GLN A 171 5.48 -22.84 7.67
CA GLN A 171 5.31 -24.03 6.85
C GLN A 171 3.85 -24.47 6.83
N ASN A 172 3.22 -24.60 8.00
CA ASN A 172 1.82 -25.00 8.11
C ASN A 172 0.89 -24.01 7.39
N ALA A 173 1.19 -22.70 7.47
CA ALA A 173 0.42 -21.69 6.77
C ALA A 173 0.56 -21.81 5.25
N LEU A 174 1.79 -21.94 4.75
CA LEU A 174 2.05 -22.09 3.32
C LEU A 174 1.48 -23.39 2.76
N ASP A 175 1.57 -24.51 3.48
CA ASP A 175 0.99 -25.79 3.04
C ASP A 175 -0.55 -25.72 2.98
N LEU A 176 -1.18 -25.07 3.96
CA LEU A 176 -2.63 -24.83 3.97
C LEU A 176 -3.06 -23.96 2.78
N VAL A 177 -2.37 -22.84 2.57
CA VAL A 177 -2.62 -21.92 1.45
C VAL A 177 -2.40 -22.60 0.11
N HIS A 178 -1.31 -23.36 -0.04
CA HIS A 178 -1.01 -24.13 -1.24
C HIS A 178 -2.14 -25.11 -1.57
N GLY A 179 -2.68 -25.81 -0.56
CA GLY A 179 -3.82 -26.71 -0.72
C GLY A 179 -5.05 -26.03 -1.33
N TYR A 180 -5.37 -24.81 -0.89
CA TYR A 180 -6.50 -24.04 -1.41
C TYR A 180 -6.21 -23.39 -2.77
N LEU A 181 -5.08 -22.69 -2.91
CA LEU A 181 -4.73 -21.95 -4.13
C LEU A 181 -4.51 -22.87 -5.34
N THR A 182 -4.12 -24.14 -5.12
CA THR A 182 -3.95 -25.10 -6.21
C THR A 182 -5.28 -25.45 -6.89
N GLN A 183 -6.39 -25.39 -6.14
CA GLN A 183 -7.74 -25.65 -6.67
C GLN A 183 -8.29 -24.49 -7.52
N ILE A 184 -7.69 -23.31 -7.40
CA ILE A 184 -8.14 -22.10 -8.10
C ILE A 184 -7.74 -22.17 -9.58
N PRO A 185 -8.61 -21.71 -10.50
CA PRO A 185 -8.29 -21.67 -11.92
C PRO A 185 -7.00 -20.92 -12.25
N SER A 186 -6.30 -21.37 -13.30
CA SER A 186 -4.99 -20.83 -13.71
C SER A 186 -5.00 -19.39 -14.23
N TYR A 187 -6.18 -18.83 -14.55
CA TYR A 187 -6.32 -17.43 -14.94
C TYR A 187 -6.25 -16.45 -13.75
N GLY A 188 -6.41 -16.96 -12.53
CA GLY A 188 -6.38 -16.19 -11.30
C GLY A 188 -4.96 -15.95 -10.83
N HIS A 189 -4.67 -14.73 -10.39
CA HIS A 189 -3.43 -14.46 -9.68
C HIS A 189 -3.52 -15.02 -8.26
N ARG A 190 -2.60 -15.92 -7.94
CA ARG A 190 -2.50 -16.60 -6.64
C ARG A 190 -1.50 -15.82 -5.78
N GLU A 191 -2.00 -15.17 -4.73
CA GLU A 191 -1.19 -14.26 -3.92
C GLU A 191 -1.31 -14.60 -2.43
N VAL A 192 -0.22 -14.42 -1.71
CA VAL A 192 -0.15 -14.58 -0.26
C VAL A 192 0.52 -13.35 0.32
N LEU A 193 -0.12 -12.71 1.29
CA LEU A 193 0.43 -11.62 2.08
C LEU A 193 0.56 -12.09 3.53
N ILE A 194 1.79 -12.20 4.02
CA ILE A 194 2.07 -12.65 5.38
C ILE A 194 2.43 -11.44 6.24
N LEU A 195 1.65 -11.18 7.28
CA LEU A 195 1.95 -10.19 8.31
C LEU A 195 2.60 -10.91 9.48
N TYR A 196 3.92 -10.76 9.58
CA TYR A 196 4.76 -11.59 10.45
C TYR A 196 5.31 -10.79 11.63
N SER A 197 5.02 -11.26 12.84
CA SER A 197 5.38 -10.58 14.08
C SER A 197 6.58 -11.25 14.76
N ALA A 198 6.66 -12.58 14.72
CA ALA A 198 7.72 -13.34 15.35
C ALA A 198 9.07 -13.16 14.65
N LEU A 199 10.17 -13.46 15.36
CA LEU A 199 11.54 -13.47 14.82
C LEU A 199 12.03 -14.87 14.44
N SER A 200 11.28 -15.89 14.83
CA SER A 200 11.55 -17.30 14.58
C SER A 200 10.29 -17.97 14.07
N THR A 201 10.42 -19.07 13.33
CA THR A 201 9.31 -19.95 12.91
C THR A 201 9.57 -21.34 13.47
N CYS A 202 8.52 -22.00 13.95
CA CYS A 202 8.54 -23.34 14.53
C CYS A 202 7.81 -24.30 13.59
N ASP A 203 8.55 -24.82 12.61
CA ASP A 203 8.00 -25.64 11.53
C ASP A 203 8.32 -27.13 11.73
N PRO A 204 7.38 -28.05 11.38
CA PRO A 204 7.55 -29.48 11.60
C PRO A 204 8.61 -30.14 10.69
N GLY A 205 8.90 -29.55 9.53
CA GLY A 205 9.84 -30.09 8.56
C GLY A 205 10.63 -29.01 7.83
N ASP A 206 11.21 -29.37 6.69
CA ASP A 206 12.01 -28.44 5.89
C ASP A 206 11.11 -27.53 5.04
N ILE A 207 11.03 -26.27 5.46
CA ILE A 207 10.28 -25.20 4.79
C ILE A 207 10.76 -24.95 3.37
N MET A 208 12.02 -25.23 3.02
CA MET A 208 12.57 -25.00 1.68
C MET A 208 11.82 -25.81 0.62
N ASN A 209 11.40 -27.04 0.97
CA ASN A 209 10.56 -27.85 0.09
C ASN A 209 9.17 -27.24 -0.11
N THR A 210 8.58 -26.65 0.92
CA THR A 210 7.29 -25.95 0.82
C THR A 210 7.41 -24.68 -0.02
N ILE A 211 8.53 -23.95 0.07
CA ILE A 211 8.81 -22.80 -0.81
C ILE A 211 8.85 -23.24 -2.27
N GLN A 212 9.54 -24.35 -2.57
CA GLN A 212 9.60 -24.89 -3.93
C GLN A 212 8.21 -25.30 -4.44
N LYS A 213 7.38 -25.95 -3.60
CA LYS A 213 5.98 -26.26 -3.97
C LYS A 213 5.18 -25.00 -4.32
N CYS A 214 5.31 -23.94 -3.53
CA CYS A 214 4.64 -22.66 -3.80
C CYS A 214 5.11 -22.03 -5.12
N LYS A 215 6.41 -22.10 -5.41
CA LYS A 215 6.99 -21.63 -6.67
C LYS A 215 6.45 -22.42 -7.87
N ASP A 216 6.43 -23.75 -7.78
CA ASP A 216 5.90 -24.63 -8.83
C ASP A 216 4.39 -24.39 -9.07
N ALA A 217 3.64 -24.11 -7.99
CA ALA A 217 2.23 -23.73 -8.04
C ALA A 217 1.97 -22.28 -8.50
N LYS A 218 3.02 -21.52 -8.83
CA LYS A 218 2.97 -20.12 -9.27
C LYS A 218 2.27 -19.20 -8.27
N ILE A 219 2.49 -19.45 -6.98
CA ILE A 219 1.96 -18.65 -5.88
C ILE A 219 2.97 -17.57 -5.55
N ARG A 220 2.55 -16.30 -5.58
CA ARG A 220 3.40 -15.16 -5.20
C ARG A 220 3.24 -14.84 -3.72
N CYS A 221 4.30 -14.99 -2.93
CA CYS A 221 4.28 -14.74 -1.50
C CYS A 221 5.02 -13.44 -1.17
N SER A 222 4.34 -12.49 -0.54
CA SER A 222 4.94 -11.26 0.01
C SER A 222 4.82 -11.26 1.53
N VAL A 223 5.81 -10.72 2.21
CA VAL A 223 5.88 -10.71 3.67
C VAL A 223 6.10 -9.28 4.15
N ILE A 224 5.37 -8.88 5.19
CA ILE A 224 5.63 -7.66 5.94
C ILE A 224 6.02 -8.08 7.36
N GLY A 225 7.29 -7.87 7.72
CA GLY A 225 7.80 -8.10 9.07
C GLY A 225 7.58 -6.87 9.96
N LEU A 226 7.26 -7.08 11.23
CA LEU A 226 7.07 -5.98 12.20
C LEU A 226 8.33 -5.59 12.99
N SER A 227 9.35 -6.44 13.01
CA SER A 227 10.54 -6.23 13.86
C SER A 227 11.82 -6.25 13.04
N ALA A 228 12.39 -7.43 12.79
CA ALA A 228 13.65 -7.57 12.07
C ALA A 228 13.48 -8.35 10.77
N GLU A 229 14.47 -8.20 9.89
CA GLU A 229 14.59 -9.00 8.68
C GLU A 229 14.96 -10.45 9.01
N ILE A 230 14.15 -11.39 8.52
CA ILE A 230 14.31 -12.83 8.68
C ILE A 230 14.72 -13.43 7.34
N PHE A 231 15.83 -14.17 7.35
CA PHE A 231 16.38 -14.81 6.15
C PHE A 231 15.36 -15.66 5.40
N ILE A 232 14.60 -16.51 6.11
CA ILE A 232 13.59 -17.38 5.49
C ILE A 232 12.46 -16.57 4.84
N CYS A 233 11.98 -15.49 5.47
CA CYS A 233 10.94 -14.63 4.89
C CYS A 233 11.43 -13.95 3.60
N LYS A 234 12.67 -13.47 3.60
CA LYS A 234 13.31 -12.92 2.40
C LYS A 234 13.45 -13.97 1.30
N HIS A 235 13.88 -15.17 1.66
CA HIS A 235 14.03 -16.26 0.70
C HIS A 235 12.68 -16.66 0.06
N ILE A 236 11.61 -16.78 0.86
CA ILE A 236 10.23 -17.01 0.37
C ILE A 236 9.85 -15.97 -0.70
N CYS A 237 10.07 -14.68 -0.40
CA CYS A 237 9.70 -13.60 -1.31
C CYS A 237 10.52 -13.62 -2.60
N GLN A 238 11.84 -13.83 -2.50
CA GLN A 238 12.74 -13.89 -3.67
C GLN A 238 12.41 -15.06 -4.60
N GLU A 239 12.16 -16.25 -4.04
CA GLU A 239 11.86 -17.45 -4.84
C GLU A 239 10.48 -17.40 -5.51
N THR A 240 9.50 -16.74 -4.87
CA THR A 240 8.12 -16.64 -5.37
C THR A 240 7.82 -15.35 -6.14
N GLY A 241 8.80 -14.45 -6.28
CA GLY A 241 8.64 -13.15 -6.95
C GLY A 241 7.77 -12.15 -6.19
N GLY A 242 7.61 -12.33 -4.88
CA GLY A 242 6.97 -11.38 -3.98
C GLY A 242 7.97 -10.46 -3.28
N TRP A 243 7.46 -9.62 -2.39
CA TRP A 243 8.23 -8.53 -1.78
C TRP A 243 8.36 -8.75 -0.28
N TYR A 244 9.54 -8.44 0.27
CA TYR A 244 9.75 -8.44 1.72
C TYR A 244 10.04 -7.03 2.21
N SER A 245 9.20 -6.56 3.13
CA SER A 245 9.30 -5.23 3.71
C SER A 245 9.25 -5.30 5.24
N ILE A 246 9.90 -4.33 5.91
CA ILE A 246 9.88 -4.22 7.38
C ILE A 246 9.15 -2.94 7.76
N ALA A 247 8.13 -3.08 8.59
CA ALA A 247 7.42 -1.96 9.17
C ALA A 247 8.25 -1.33 10.29
N LEU A 248 8.34 0.00 10.28
CA LEU A 248 9.09 0.78 11.27
C LEU A 248 8.15 1.29 12.37
N ASP A 249 6.96 1.73 11.97
CA ASP A 249 5.92 2.23 12.86
C ASP A 249 4.53 1.88 12.30
N GLY A 250 3.48 2.24 13.04
CA GLY A 250 2.09 1.94 12.68
C GLY A 250 1.62 2.63 11.39
N SER A 251 2.17 3.79 11.05
CA SER A 251 1.90 4.52 9.81
C SER A 251 2.56 3.85 8.62
N HIS A 252 3.83 3.48 8.75
CA HIS A 252 4.59 2.79 7.74
C HIS A 252 3.99 1.41 7.46
N LEU A 253 3.53 0.69 8.50
CA LEU A 253 2.78 -0.56 8.32
C LEU A 253 1.53 -0.35 7.46
N LYS A 254 0.77 0.72 7.71
CA LYS A 254 -0.41 1.06 6.90
C LYS A 254 -0.02 1.27 5.44
N GLU A 255 1.04 2.03 5.18
CA GLU A 255 1.52 2.28 3.82
C GLU A 255 1.94 0.99 3.12
N LEU A 256 2.78 0.16 3.76
CA LEU A 256 3.24 -1.11 3.22
C LEU A 256 2.10 -2.06 2.89
N ILE A 257 1.09 -2.16 3.77
CA ILE A 257 -0.07 -3.00 3.50
C ILE A 257 -0.89 -2.45 2.32
N LEU A 258 -1.10 -1.13 2.27
CA LEU A 258 -1.86 -0.49 1.19
C LEU A 258 -1.15 -0.56 -0.17
N GLU A 259 0.18 -0.65 -0.20
CA GLU A 259 0.95 -0.88 -1.43
C GLU A 259 0.62 -2.23 -2.11
N HIS A 260 0.04 -3.17 -1.38
CA HIS A 260 -0.48 -4.43 -1.95
C HIS A 260 -1.92 -4.34 -2.47
N ALA A 261 -2.60 -3.20 -2.30
CA ALA A 261 -3.96 -3.01 -2.80
C ALA A 261 -4.01 -2.94 -4.33
N PRO A 262 -3.15 -2.20 -5.05
CA PRO A 262 -3.13 -2.23 -6.52
C PRO A 262 -2.75 -3.63 -7.04
N PRO A 263 -3.30 -4.06 -8.19
CA PRO A 263 -2.93 -5.32 -8.80
C PRO A 263 -1.47 -5.28 -9.27
N PRO A 264 -0.64 -6.26 -8.88
CA PRO A 264 0.74 -6.30 -9.33
C PRO A 264 0.83 -6.56 -10.84
N PRO A 265 1.95 -6.17 -11.49
CA PRO A 265 2.19 -6.54 -12.88
C PRO A 265 2.23 -8.06 -13.01
N ALA A 266 1.55 -8.61 -14.02
CA ALA A 266 1.62 -10.04 -14.29
C ALA A 266 3.02 -10.38 -14.81
N ILE A 267 3.64 -11.41 -14.24
CA ILE A 267 4.86 -11.98 -14.79
C ILE A 267 4.48 -12.61 -16.14
N ALA A 268 5.17 -12.22 -17.22
CA ALA A 268 4.79 -12.56 -18.60
C ALA A 268 4.58 -14.06 -18.83
N GLU A 269 5.34 -14.93 -18.15
CA GLU A 269 5.23 -16.39 -18.23
C GLU A 269 3.93 -16.96 -17.65
N PHE A 270 3.24 -16.20 -16.79
CA PHE A 270 2.04 -16.64 -16.07
C PHE A 270 0.76 -15.97 -16.57
N ALA A 271 0.88 -15.04 -17.52
CA ALA A 271 -0.19 -14.18 -17.97
C ALA A 271 -1.00 -14.80 -19.13
N ILE A 272 -1.58 -15.99 -18.93
CA ILE A 272 -2.43 -16.63 -19.96
C ILE A 272 -3.77 -15.88 -20.04
N ALA A 273 -4.01 -15.22 -21.18
CA ALA A 273 -5.27 -14.54 -21.44
C ALA A 273 -6.40 -15.56 -21.62
N ASN A 274 -7.28 -15.67 -20.63
CA ASN A 274 -8.45 -16.54 -20.65
C ASN A 274 -9.74 -15.72 -20.70
N LEU A 275 -10.66 -16.12 -21.59
CA LEU A 275 -11.98 -15.49 -21.67
C LEU A 275 -12.92 -16.15 -20.67
N ILE A 276 -13.37 -15.37 -19.68
CA ILE A 276 -14.26 -15.84 -18.61
C ILE A 276 -15.69 -15.40 -18.92
N LYS A 277 -16.66 -16.31 -18.76
CA LYS A 277 -18.08 -15.97 -18.85
C LYS A 277 -18.52 -15.31 -17.54
N MET A 278 -18.96 -14.07 -17.60
CA MET A 278 -19.54 -13.34 -16.47
C MET A 278 -21.04 -13.11 -16.66
N GLY A 279 -21.78 -13.04 -15.55
CA GLY A 279 -23.19 -12.70 -15.53
C GLY A 279 -23.41 -11.30 -14.95
N PHE A 280 -24.24 -10.50 -15.62
CA PHE A 280 -24.70 -9.20 -15.13
C PHE A 280 -26.14 -9.36 -14.62
N PRO A 281 -26.35 -9.60 -13.32
CA PRO A 281 -27.68 -9.80 -12.78
C PRO A 281 -28.42 -8.46 -12.64
N GLN A 282 -29.73 -8.50 -12.80
CA GLN A 282 -30.59 -7.35 -12.53
C GLN A 282 -30.97 -7.32 -11.05
N ARG A 283 -30.96 -6.12 -10.46
CA ARG A 283 -31.43 -5.88 -9.09
C ARG A 283 -32.96 -5.94 -9.08
N ALA A 284 -33.52 -6.82 -8.26
CA ALA A 284 -34.95 -6.87 -7.98
C ALA A 284 -35.36 -5.73 -7.04
N ALA A 285 -36.60 -5.27 -7.15
CA ALA A 285 -37.16 -4.29 -6.23
C ALA A 285 -37.15 -4.83 -4.79
N GLU A 286 -36.89 -3.95 -3.82
CA GLU A 286 -36.76 -4.32 -2.39
C GLU A 286 -38.03 -4.93 -1.81
N ASN A 287 -39.20 -4.56 -2.35
CA ASN A 287 -40.50 -5.08 -1.95
C ASN A 287 -40.71 -6.57 -2.30
N VAL A 288 -39.83 -7.15 -3.13
CA VAL A 288 -39.92 -8.56 -3.51
C VAL A 288 -39.08 -9.39 -2.54
N ILE A 289 -39.76 -10.00 -1.58
CA ILE A 289 -39.17 -10.91 -0.60
C ILE A 289 -38.78 -12.22 -1.30
N SER A 290 -37.57 -12.71 -1.05
CA SER A 290 -37.11 -13.98 -1.60
C SER A 290 -36.08 -14.66 -0.72
N ILE A 291 -36.01 -15.98 -0.85
CA ILE A 291 -34.97 -16.79 -0.21
C ILE A 291 -33.67 -16.56 -0.97
N CYS A 292 -32.66 -16.05 -0.27
CA CYS A 292 -31.31 -15.91 -0.79
C CYS A 292 -30.61 -17.27 -0.78
N VAL A 293 -30.01 -17.66 -1.91
CA VAL A 293 -29.29 -18.94 -2.01
C VAL A 293 -28.00 -18.94 -1.20
N CYS A 294 -27.36 -17.78 -1.00
CA CYS A 294 -26.11 -17.66 -0.26
C CYS A 294 -26.27 -17.97 1.23
N HIS A 295 -27.30 -17.42 1.86
CA HIS A 295 -27.50 -17.51 3.32
C HIS A 295 -28.64 -18.45 3.70
N LYS A 296 -29.45 -18.91 2.73
CA LYS A 296 -30.72 -19.64 2.97
C LYS A 296 -31.70 -18.87 3.85
N GLU A 297 -31.52 -17.55 3.92
CA GLU A 297 -32.34 -16.61 4.67
C GLU A 297 -33.26 -15.84 3.73
N VAL A 298 -34.41 -15.44 4.26
CA VAL A 298 -35.34 -14.56 3.55
C VAL A 298 -34.82 -13.13 3.63
N LYS A 299 -34.45 -12.56 2.48
CA LYS A 299 -34.00 -11.17 2.37
C LYS A 299 -34.88 -10.41 1.37
N GLY A 300 -35.11 -9.13 1.65
CA GLY A 300 -35.79 -8.21 0.73
C GLY A 300 -34.84 -7.78 -0.39
N GLY A 301 -35.32 -7.78 -1.63
CA GLY A 301 -34.51 -7.44 -2.79
C GLY A 301 -33.43 -8.49 -3.12
N GLY A 302 -32.41 -8.05 -3.86
CA GLY A 302 -31.28 -8.89 -4.29
C GLY A 302 -31.11 -8.93 -5.79
N TYR A 303 -30.20 -9.77 -6.25
CA TYR A 303 -29.79 -9.88 -7.65
C TYR A 303 -30.20 -11.23 -8.22
N THR A 304 -30.75 -11.22 -9.44
CA THR A 304 -31.18 -12.45 -10.11
C THR A 304 -30.14 -12.93 -11.11
N CYS A 305 -29.60 -14.13 -10.89
CA CYS A 305 -28.62 -14.74 -11.80
C CYS A 305 -29.21 -14.88 -13.21
N PRO A 306 -28.53 -14.41 -14.27
CA PRO A 306 -29.08 -14.44 -15.62
C PRO A 306 -29.23 -15.87 -16.17
N ARG A 307 -28.40 -16.81 -15.71
CA ARG A 307 -28.35 -18.21 -16.18
C ARG A 307 -29.38 -19.11 -15.52
N CYS A 308 -29.33 -19.25 -14.19
CA CYS A 308 -30.19 -20.19 -13.45
C CYS A 308 -31.34 -19.52 -12.69
N LYS A 309 -31.46 -18.18 -12.76
CA LYS A 309 -32.47 -17.38 -12.05
C LYS A 309 -32.41 -17.48 -10.51
N ALA A 310 -31.35 -18.06 -9.96
CA ALA A 310 -31.05 -18.04 -8.54
C ALA A 310 -30.94 -16.59 -8.02
N ARG A 311 -31.41 -16.36 -6.79
CA ARG A 311 -31.28 -15.05 -6.15
C ARG A 311 -30.08 -15.01 -5.21
N VAL A 312 -29.26 -13.98 -5.36
CA VAL A 312 -28.11 -13.69 -4.51
C VAL A 312 -28.29 -12.33 -3.84
N CYS A 313 -27.79 -12.18 -2.62
CA CYS A 313 -27.98 -10.93 -1.86
C CYS A 313 -26.97 -9.84 -2.23
N GLU A 314 -25.72 -10.23 -2.52
CA GLU A 314 -24.60 -9.33 -2.70
C GLU A 314 -23.85 -9.64 -3.99
N LEU A 315 -23.18 -8.62 -4.52
CA LEU A 315 -22.25 -8.73 -5.64
C LEU A 315 -20.94 -8.07 -5.23
N PRO A 316 -19.81 -8.50 -5.80
CA PRO A 316 -19.67 -9.63 -6.73
C PRO A 316 -19.64 -10.97 -5.99
N THR A 317 -20.19 -12.01 -6.61
CA THR A 317 -20.24 -13.36 -6.01
C THR A 317 -20.32 -14.44 -7.08
N GLU A 318 -19.94 -15.67 -6.73
CA GLU A 318 -20.18 -16.83 -7.59
C GLU A 318 -21.56 -17.44 -7.31
N CYS A 319 -22.31 -17.73 -8.37
CA CYS A 319 -23.63 -18.34 -8.20
C CYS A 319 -23.52 -19.81 -7.76
N HIS A 320 -23.91 -20.11 -6.51
CA HIS A 320 -23.86 -21.47 -5.94
C HIS A 320 -24.64 -22.57 -6.69
N ILE A 321 -25.54 -22.22 -7.61
CA ILE A 321 -26.29 -23.21 -8.42
C ILE A 321 -25.57 -23.53 -9.73
N CYS A 322 -24.97 -22.53 -10.39
CA CYS A 322 -24.47 -22.69 -11.76
C CYS A 322 -23.00 -22.30 -11.98
N GLY A 323 -22.31 -21.89 -10.92
CA GLY A 323 -20.89 -21.49 -10.95
C GLY A 323 -20.58 -20.23 -11.77
N LEU A 324 -21.60 -19.48 -12.18
CA LEU A 324 -21.40 -18.26 -12.96
C LEU A 324 -20.97 -17.12 -12.02
N THR A 325 -19.84 -16.48 -12.31
CA THR A 325 -19.41 -15.25 -11.62
C THR A 325 -20.37 -14.11 -11.94
N LEU A 326 -21.00 -13.56 -10.91
CA LEU A 326 -21.96 -12.47 -10.99
C LEU A 326 -21.31 -11.15 -10.60
N VAL A 327 -21.36 -10.17 -11.49
CA VAL A 327 -20.70 -8.87 -11.34
C VAL A 327 -21.63 -7.75 -11.80
N SER A 328 -21.43 -6.55 -11.26
CA SER A 328 -22.11 -5.35 -11.73
C SER A 328 -21.19 -4.57 -12.68
N SER A 329 -21.76 -3.81 -13.63
CA SER A 329 -20.96 -2.94 -14.50
C SER A 329 -20.12 -1.91 -13.72
N PRO A 330 -20.62 -1.31 -12.61
CA PRO A 330 -19.79 -0.45 -11.76
C PRO A 330 -18.55 -1.15 -11.16
N HIS A 331 -18.63 -2.44 -10.84
CA HIS A 331 -17.48 -3.18 -10.31
C HIS A 331 -16.37 -3.29 -11.36
N LEU A 332 -16.74 -3.61 -12.60
CA LEU A 332 -15.76 -3.61 -13.69
C LEU A 332 -15.16 -2.21 -13.88
N ALA A 333 -16.02 -1.19 -13.92
CA ALA A 333 -15.63 0.21 -14.10
C ALA A 333 -14.63 0.68 -13.04
N ARG A 334 -14.77 0.28 -11.78
CA ARG A 334 -13.79 0.60 -10.73
C ARG A 334 -12.40 0.07 -11.08
N SER A 335 -12.25 -1.14 -11.61
CA SER A 335 -10.92 -1.65 -11.99
C SER A 335 -10.30 -1.02 -13.24
N TYR A 336 -11.00 -0.15 -13.99
CA TYR A 336 -10.47 0.45 -15.22
C TYR A 336 -9.28 1.38 -14.98
N HIS A 337 -9.20 2.05 -13.83
CA HIS A 337 -8.08 2.97 -13.57
C HIS A 337 -6.74 2.24 -13.46
N HIS A 338 -6.75 0.96 -13.08
CA HIS A 338 -5.56 0.11 -13.14
C HIS A 338 -5.11 -0.14 -14.57
N LEU A 339 -6.05 -0.28 -15.52
CA LEU A 339 -5.75 -0.55 -16.93
C LEU A 339 -5.26 0.70 -17.68
N PHE A 340 -5.80 1.86 -17.32
CA PHE A 340 -5.50 3.13 -17.98
C PHE A 340 -5.14 4.21 -16.95
N PRO A 341 -3.98 4.09 -16.27
CA PRO A 341 -3.56 5.06 -15.28
C PRO A 341 -3.34 6.43 -15.92
N ILE A 342 -3.57 7.49 -15.14
CA ILE A 342 -3.23 8.85 -15.57
C ILE A 342 -1.71 8.99 -15.58
N THR A 343 -1.20 9.65 -16.62
CA THR A 343 0.21 10.03 -16.70
C THR A 343 0.52 11.07 -15.61
N PRO A 344 1.57 10.87 -14.79
CA PRO A 344 1.97 11.85 -13.78
C PRO A 344 2.10 13.24 -14.37
N PHE A 345 1.72 14.26 -13.59
CA PHE A 345 1.84 15.64 -14.04
C PHE A 345 3.26 16.17 -13.87
N ASP A 346 3.68 16.99 -14.83
CA ASP A 346 5.02 17.57 -14.89
C ASP A 346 5.16 18.76 -13.95
N ASP A 347 6.36 18.98 -13.41
CA ASP A 347 6.65 20.15 -12.60
C ASP A 347 6.80 21.40 -13.44
N VAL A 348 6.18 22.48 -12.97
CA VAL A 348 6.38 23.80 -13.55
C VAL A 348 7.43 24.54 -12.74
N ALA A 349 8.54 24.88 -13.38
CA ALA A 349 9.58 25.69 -12.74
C ALA A 349 9.03 27.09 -12.39
N PRO A 350 9.36 27.65 -11.21
CA PRO A 350 8.84 28.94 -10.74
C PRO A 350 9.20 30.14 -11.65
N THR A 351 10.13 29.96 -12.58
CA THR A 351 10.66 31.00 -13.49
C THR A 351 9.85 31.16 -14.78
N GLN A 352 8.81 30.35 -15.02
CA GLN A 352 7.99 30.48 -16.23
C GLN A 352 6.93 31.58 -16.06
N TYR A 353 7.18 32.78 -16.62
CA TYR A 353 6.34 33.99 -16.55
C TYR A 353 4.91 33.91 -17.15
N LYS A 354 4.33 32.71 -17.29
CA LYS A 354 2.94 32.47 -17.74
C LYS A 354 2.20 31.46 -16.84
N LEU A 355 2.37 31.55 -15.53
CA LEU A 355 1.51 30.76 -14.62
C LEU A 355 0.07 31.29 -14.71
N PRO A 356 -0.93 30.41 -14.91
CA PRO A 356 -2.32 30.82 -14.77
C PRO A 356 -2.59 31.21 -13.32
N LYS A 357 -3.52 32.16 -13.15
CA LYS A 357 -3.87 32.73 -11.84
C LYS A 357 -4.54 31.72 -10.89
N SER A 358 -5.08 30.62 -11.41
CA SER A 358 -5.85 29.67 -10.59
C SER A 358 -5.67 28.21 -11.03
N CYS A 359 -5.81 27.30 -10.07
CA CYS A 359 -5.86 25.86 -10.30
C CYS A 359 -7.12 25.50 -11.10
N PHE A 360 -6.99 24.65 -12.12
CA PHE A 360 -8.12 24.23 -12.94
C PHE A 360 -9.15 23.43 -12.13
N GLY A 361 -8.71 22.62 -11.15
CA GLY A 361 -9.57 21.78 -10.31
C GLY A 361 -10.31 22.57 -9.23
N CYS A 362 -9.57 23.09 -8.25
CA CYS A 362 -10.15 23.74 -7.07
C CYS A 362 -10.35 25.26 -7.19
N ARG A 363 -9.90 25.88 -8.30
CA ARG A 363 -9.95 27.35 -8.53
C ARG A 363 -9.16 28.21 -7.53
N GLN A 364 -8.40 27.60 -6.62
CA GLN A 364 -7.51 28.33 -5.71
C GLN A 364 -6.42 29.08 -6.48
N SER A 365 -5.98 30.22 -5.94
CA SER A 365 -4.92 31.04 -6.53
C SER A 365 -3.59 30.27 -6.53
N LEU A 366 -2.93 30.20 -7.68
CA LEU A 366 -1.57 29.65 -7.83
C LEU A 366 -0.50 30.75 -7.81
N LEU A 367 -0.88 31.97 -7.45
CA LEU A 367 0.01 33.12 -7.30
C LEU A 367 -0.10 33.60 -5.85
N ASN A 368 0.62 32.97 -4.93
CA ASN A 368 0.82 33.54 -3.61
C ASN A 368 2.04 34.47 -3.65
N THR A 369 1.81 35.75 -3.96
CA THR A 369 2.82 36.83 -3.93
C THR A 369 2.83 37.54 -2.57
N GLY A 370 2.96 36.79 -1.47
CA GLY A 370 3.21 37.36 -0.14
C GLY A 370 4.72 37.47 0.12
N PRO A 371 5.22 38.54 0.79
CA PRO A 371 6.62 38.60 1.21
C PRO A 371 6.84 37.52 2.28
N GLY A 372 7.55 36.44 1.92
CA GLY A 372 7.73 35.23 2.75
C GLY A 372 6.97 33.99 2.25
N SER A 373 6.08 34.11 1.26
CA SER A 373 5.34 32.98 0.71
C SER A 373 6.08 32.39 -0.51
N ARG A 374 6.57 31.16 -0.35
CA ARG A 374 7.23 30.38 -1.41
C ARG A 374 6.29 30.24 -2.62
N SER A 375 6.84 30.34 -3.84
CA SER A 375 6.12 30.08 -5.08
C SER A 375 5.25 28.84 -4.95
N SER A 376 3.93 29.00 -5.05
CA SER A 376 3.00 27.87 -4.93
C SER A 376 3.32 26.86 -6.01
N LEU A 377 3.83 25.71 -5.57
CA LEU A 377 4.22 24.61 -6.42
C LEU A 377 3.01 24.17 -7.25
N CYS A 378 3.14 24.17 -8.57
CA CYS A 378 2.08 23.80 -9.48
C CYS A 378 2.57 22.74 -10.46
N VAL A 379 1.64 21.91 -10.89
CA VAL A 379 1.89 20.84 -11.85
C VAL A 379 1.07 21.07 -13.10
N VAL A 380 1.56 20.56 -14.22
CA VAL A 380 0.90 20.64 -15.52
C VAL A 380 0.63 19.25 -16.07
N CYS A 381 -0.59 19.02 -16.53
CA CYS A 381 -0.92 17.77 -17.20
C CYS A 381 -0.29 17.73 -18.60
N PRO A 382 0.49 16.70 -18.97
CA PRO A 382 1.17 16.63 -20.27
C PRO A 382 0.19 16.55 -21.47
N LYS A 383 -1.03 16.05 -21.24
CA LYS A 383 -2.04 15.85 -22.29
C LYS A 383 -2.87 17.11 -22.56
N CYS A 384 -3.48 17.68 -21.51
CA CYS A 384 -4.39 18.82 -21.65
C CYS A 384 -3.71 20.18 -21.41
N ARG A 385 -2.46 20.18 -20.90
CA ARG A 385 -1.67 21.37 -20.55
C ARG A 385 -2.37 22.32 -19.56
N GLN A 386 -3.32 21.81 -18.78
CA GLN A 386 -3.95 22.55 -17.68
C GLN A 386 -3.12 22.43 -16.41
N PHE A 387 -3.22 23.44 -15.55
CA PHE A 387 -2.43 23.58 -14.34
C PHE A 387 -3.25 23.20 -13.10
N PHE A 388 -2.62 22.48 -12.18
CA PHE A 388 -3.23 22.01 -10.94
C PHE A 388 -2.31 22.34 -9.74
N CYS A 389 -2.92 22.54 -8.56
CA CYS A 389 -2.18 22.52 -7.30
C CYS A 389 -1.83 21.07 -6.91
N TYR A 390 -0.91 20.88 -5.96
CA TYR A 390 -0.51 19.56 -5.49
C TYR A 390 -1.66 18.76 -4.83
N ASP A 391 -2.58 19.41 -4.11
CA ASP A 391 -3.74 18.70 -3.54
C ASP A 391 -4.64 18.14 -4.63
N CYS A 392 -4.86 18.91 -5.70
CA CYS A 392 -5.58 18.43 -6.88
C CYS A 392 -4.79 17.33 -7.59
N ASP A 393 -3.45 17.41 -7.65
CA ASP A 393 -2.61 16.36 -8.22
C ASP A 393 -2.80 15.03 -7.47
N ILE A 394 -2.70 15.05 -6.13
CA ILE A 394 -2.94 13.88 -5.27
C ILE A 394 -4.35 13.34 -5.50
N TYR A 395 -5.37 14.19 -5.37
CA TYR A 395 -6.76 13.77 -5.50
C TYR A 395 -7.06 13.17 -6.89
N ILE A 396 -6.49 13.75 -7.95
CA ILE A 396 -6.64 13.25 -9.31
C ILE A 396 -6.03 11.85 -9.46
N HIS A 397 -4.85 11.62 -8.88
CA HIS A 397 -4.13 10.36 -9.04
C HIS A 397 -4.57 9.27 -8.06
N GLU A 398 -5.03 9.61 -6.86
CA GLU A 398 -5.44 8.64 -5.81
C GLU A 398 -6.94 8.32 -5.81
N SER A 399 -7.81 9.29 -6.09
CA SER A 399 -9.26 9.11 -5.89
C SER A 399 -10.06 9.24 -7.17
N LEU A 400 -9.81 10.29 -7.96
CA LEU A 400 -10.63 10.58 -9.14
C LEU A 400 -10.27 9.69 -10.33
N HIS A 401 -8.98 9.34 -10.44
CA HIS A 401 -8.37 8.58 -11.53
C HIS A 401 -8.68 9.08 -12.94
N ASN A 402 -9.19 10.31 -13.08
CA ASN A 402 -9.46 10.97 -14.34
C ASN A 402 -8.99 12.43 -14.25
N CYS A 403 -8.32 12.93 -15.29
CA CYS A 403 -7.92 14.33 -15.34
C CYS A 403 -9.11 15.19 -15.80
N PRO A 404 -9.64 16.12 -14.97
CA PRO A 404 -10.80 16.93 -15.34
C PRO A 404 -10.60 17.75 -16.61
N GLY A 405 -9.36 18.24 -16.83
CA GLY A 405 -9.00 19.00 -18.04
C GLY A 405 -9.01 18.14 -19.31
N CYS A 406 -8.64 16.87 -19.22
CA CYS A 406 -8.71 15.95 -20.36
C CYS A 406 -10.16 15.62 -20.72
N GLU A 407 -10.99 15.31 -19.72
CA GLU A 407 -12.41 14.97 -19.95
C GLU A 407 -13.21 16.18 -20.50
N SER A 408 -12.95 17.38 -19.99
CA SER A 408 -13.59 18.61 -20.49
C SER A 408 -13.28 18.87 -21.97
N MET A 409 -12.07 18.53 -22.43
CA MET A 409 -11.66 18.73 -23.82
C MET A 409 -12.06 17.59 -24.77
N ARG A 410 -12.48 16.41 -24.26
CA ARG A 410 -12.99 15.34 -25.12
C ARG A 410 -14.30 15.74 -25.81
N HIS A 411 -15.17 16.44 -25.09
CA HIS A 411 -16.47 16.89 -25.61
C HIS A 411 -16.37 18.08 -26.57
N SER A 412 -15.34 18.93 -26.48
CA SER A 412 -15.19 20.06 -27.41
C SER A 412 -14.73 19.62 -28.81
N LYS A 413 -13.97 18.52 -28.91
CA LYS A 413 -13.53 17.95 -30.19
C LYS A 413 -14.57 17.04 -30.87
N SER A 414 -15.50 16.43 -30.13
CA SER A 414 -16.54 15.59 -30.72
C SER A 414 -17.60 16.40 -31.49
N ASN A 415 -17.82 17.66 -31.14
CA ASN A 415 -18.79 18.53 -31.82
C ASN A 415 -18.26 19.16 -33.12
N SER A 416 -16.96 19.05 -33.42
CA SER A 416 -16.38 19.59 -34.65
C SER A 416 -16.32 18.59 -35.82
N VAL A 417 -16.81 17.35 -35.64
CA VAL A 417 -16.71 16.28 -36.65
C VAL A 417 -18.09 15.87 -37.21
N SER A 418 -19.19 16.45 -36.72
CA SER A 418 -20.55 16.20 -37.21
C SER A 418 -21.11 17.36 -38.05
N GLY A 419 -20.25 17.99 -38.85
CA GLY A 419 -20.59 19.14 -39.68
C GLY A 419 -19.77 19.19 -40.96
N GLU A 420 -19.89 18.16 -41.79
CA GLU A 420 -19.73 18.23 -43.25
C GLU A 420 -20.85 17.44 -43.92
#